data_AF-A0A9W6MX11-F1
#
_entry.id   AF-A0A9W6MX11-F1
#
_cell.length_a   1.000
_cell.length_b   1.000
_cell.length_c   1.000
_cell.angle_alpha   90.00
_cell.angle_beta   90.00
_cell.angle_gamma   90.00
#
_symmetry.space_group_name_H-M   'P 1'
#
loop_
_entity.id
_entity.type
_entity.pdbx_description
1 polymer ?
#
loop_
_entity_poly.entity_id
_entity_poly.type
_entity_poly.pdbx_seq_one_letter_code
_entity_poly.pdbx_strand_id
1 'polypeptide(L)'
;MRQGALAAMAMAAAALWSSAASAQSYVVWGIGAERCAAWVDAKRSSDKVQRAAYETWAHGFLTGAGFERGGAIMTKASMDRDGVLKWLDDYCEANPRMSIERAVVALLGRLGGEK
;
A
#
# COMPACT_ATOMS: atom_id res chain seq x y z
N MET A 1 25.82 -24.85 38.48
CA MET A 1 25.08 -25.49 37.36
C MET A 1 23.56 -25.23 37.35
N ARG A 2 22.88 -25.03 38.49
CA ARG A 2 21.42 -24.78 38.52
C ARG A 2 20.95 -23.36 38.11
N GLN A 3 21.82 -22.34 38.21
CA GLN A 3 21.48 -20.95 37.87
C GLN A 3 21.53 -20.66 36.36
N GLY A 4 22.29 -21.46 35.58
CA GLY A 4 22.39 -21.27 34.13
C GLY A 4 21.15 -21.76 33.36
N ALA A 5 20.45 -22.76 33.89
CA ALA A 5 19.25 -23.31 33.26
C ALA A 5 18.06 -22.33 33.29
N LEU A 6 17.93 -21.56 34.38
CA LEU A 6 16.85 -20.56 34.53
C LEU A 6 17.04 -19.35 33.61
N ALA A 7 18.29 -18.92 33.41
CA ALA A 7 18.60 -17.80 32.50
C ALA A 7 18.35 -18.18 31.03
N ALA A 8 18.65 -19.41 30.63
CA ALA A 8 18.37 -19.91 29.28
C ALA A 8 16.87 -20.03 28.99
N MET A 9 16.07 -20.39 29.99
CA MET A 9 14.62 -20.55 29.85
C MET A 9 13.88 -19.21 29.72
N ALA A 10 14.40 -18.14 30.37
CA ALA A 10 13.84 -16.79 30.25
C ALA A 10 14.09 -16.16 28.87
N MET A 11 15.24 -16.44 28.23
CA MET A 11 15.54 -15.93 26.88
C MET A 11 14.72 -16.60 25.78
N ALA A 12 14.30 -17.87 25.95
CA ALA A 12 13.46 -18.57 24.98
C ALA A 12 12.01 -18.03 24.95
N ALA A 13 11.51 -17.47 26.05
CA ALA A 13 10.15 -16.94 26.13
C ALA A 13 9.96 -15.58 25.42
N ALA A 14 11.02 -14.79 25.29
CA ALA A 14 10.97 -13.48 24.64
C ALA A 14 10.88 -13.55 23.09
N ALA A 15 11.26 -14.69 22.50
CA ALA A 15 11.22 -14.88 21.04
C ALA A 15 9.82 -15.16 20.49
N LEU A 16 8.81 -15.35 21.35
CA LEU A 16 7.44 -15.67 20.94
C LEU A 16 6.53 -14.44 20.80
N TRP A 17 7.03 -13.23 21.06
CA TRP A 17 6.33 -12.00 20.70
C TRP A 17 6.58 -11.63 19.24
N SER A 18 6.32 -12.58 18.34
CA SER A 18 6.09 -12.24 16.94
C SER A 18 4.87 -11.33 16.92
N SER A 19 5.09 -10.04 16.70
CA SER A 19 4.01 -9.10 16.41
C SER A 19 3.30 -9.61 15.18
N ALA A 20 2.15 -10.28 15.37
CA ALA A 20 1.27 -10.57 14.26
C ALA A 20 0.85 -9.22 13.70
N ALA A 21 1.47 -8.82 12.59
CA ALA A 21 0.98 -7.69 11.81
C ALA A 21 -0.48 -8.03 11.50
N SER A 22 -1.40 -7.35 12.18
CA SER A 22 -2.83 -7.52 11.94
C SER A 22 -3.05 -7.15 10.48
N ALA A 23 -3.28 -8.18 9.65
CA ALA A 23 -3.78 -7.96 8.32
C ALA A 23 -5.18 -7.39 8.51
N GLN A 24 -5.33 -6.08 8.34
CA GLN A 24 -6.62 -5.41 8.41
C GLN A 24 -7.55 -6.11 7.41
N SER A 25 -8.54 -6.86 7.90
CA SER A 25 -9.42 -7.66 7.05
C SER A 25 -10.59 -6.80 6.58
N TYR A 26 -10.34 -5.98 5.56
CA TYR A 26 -11.41 -5.31 4.82
C TYR A 26 -11.56 -5.94 3.43
N VAL A 27 -12.77 -5.84 2.90
CA VAL A 27 -13.06 -6.21 1.52
C VAL A 27 -12.84 -4.98 0.65
N VAL A 28 -12.14 -5.18 -0.46
CA VAL A 28 -11.95 -4.17 -1.50
C VAL A 28 -13.02 -4.39 -2.56
N TRP A 29 -13.80 -3.35 -2.85
CA TRP A 29 -14.81 -3.39 -3.91
C TRP A 29 -14.42 -2.47 -5.07
N GLY A 30 -14.87 -2.82 -6.28
CA GLY A 30 -14.63 -2.04 -7.49
C GLY A 30 -13.18 -2.12 -7.98
N ILE A 31 -12.72 -1.05 -8.63
CA ILE A 31 -11.43 -1.01 -9.36
C ILE A 31 -10.22 -1.36 -8.48
N GLY A 32 -10.25 -1.03 -7.19
CA GLY A 32 -9.16 -1.37 -6.28
C GLY A 32 -8.88 -2.87 -6.16
N ALA A 33 -9.90 -3.71 -6.39
CA ALA A 33 -9.79 -5.16 -6.34
C ALA A 33 -9.18 -5.77 -7.62
N GLU A 34 -9.13 -5.00 -8.71
CA GLU A 34 -8.50 -5.44 -9.95
C GLU A 34 -7.00 -5.62 -9.77
N ARG A 35 -6.41 -6.46 -10.63
CA ARG A 35 -4.96 -6.72 -10.63
C ARG A 35 -4.20 -5.57 -11.27
N CYS A 36 -2.96 -5.36 -10.84
CA CYS A 36 -2.02 -4.42 -11.44
C CYS A 36 -1.81 -4.66 -12.94
N ALA A 37 -1.92 -5.90 -13.43
CA ALA A 37 -1.92 -6.16 -14.88
C ALA A 37 -3.03 -5.37 -15.61
N ALA A 38 -4.24 -5.29 -15.04
CA ALA A 38 -5.35 -4.54 -15.63
C ALA A 38 -5.11 -3.02 -15.64
N TRP A 39 -4.41 -2.50 -14.62
CA TRP A 39 -3.92 -1.12 -14.62
C TRP A 39 -2.98 -0.86 -15.81
N VAL A 40 -1.97 -1.72 -15.98
CA VAL A 40 -0.98 -1.60 -17.08
C VAL A 40 -1.67 -1.69 -18.44
N ASP A 41 -2.62 -2.61 -18.60
CA ASP A 41 -3.41 -2.75 -19.83
C ASP A 41 -4.25 -1.48 -20.10
N ALA A 42 -4.88 -0.92 -19.07
CA ALA A 42 -5.65 0.32 -19.20
C ALA A 42 -4.78 1.53 -19.58
N LYS A 43 -3.52 1.58 -19.13
CA LYS A 43 -2.56 2.64 -19.54
C LYS A 43 -2.19 2.56 -21.01
N ARG A 44 -2.10 1.33 -21.56
CA ARG A 44 -1.76 1.07 -22.97
C ARG A 44 -2.96 1.18 -23.90
N SER A 45 -4.17 1.04 -23.37
CA SER A 45 -5.42 1.18 -24.09
C SER A 45 -5.64 2.59 -24.63
N SER A 46 -6.30 2.71 -25.79
CA SER A 46 -6.81 3.98 -26.30
C SER A 46 -8.10 4.43 -25.59
N ASP A 47 -8.67 3.59 -24.73
CA ASP A 47 -9.86 3.91 -23.94
C ASP A 47 -9.50 4.87 -22.80
N LYS A 48 -9.74 6.16 -23.05
CA LYS A 48 -9.50 7.22 -22.08
C LYS A 48 -10.43 7.15 -20.87
N VAL A 49 -11.64 6.62 -21.02
CA VAL A 49 -12.63 6.53 -19.93
C VAL A 49 -12.20 5.45 -18.96
N GLN A 50 -11.81 4.28 -19.47
CA GLN A 50 -11.27 3.20 -18.67
C GLN A 50 -10.03 3.67 -17.91
N ARG A 51 -9.05 4.27 -18.59
CA ARG A 51 -7.85 4.82 -17.96
C ARG A 51 -8.20 5.84 -16.86
N ALA A 52 -9.10 6.78 -17.15
CA ALA A 52 -9.51 7.79 -16.17
C ALA A 52 -10.20 7.17 -14.95
N ALA A 53 -10.94 6.07 -15.11
CA ALA A 53 -11.58 5.37 -14.00
C ALA A 53 -10.54 4.79 -13.02
N TYR A 54 -9.48 4.16 -13.55
CA TYR A 54 -8.36 3.66 -12.74
C TYR A 54 -7.63 4.79 -12.01
N GLU A 55 -7.23 5.84 -12.75
CA GLU A 55 -6.51 6.98 -12.18
C GLU A 55 -7.34 7.72 -11.11
N THR A 56 -8.64 7.89 -11.34
CA THR A 56 -9.53 8.59 -10.40
C THR A 56 -9.78 7.75 -9.15
N TRP A 57 -9.91 6.42 -9.28
CA TRP A 57 -10.04 5.54 -8.12
C TRP A 57 -8.81 5.64 -7.19
N ALA A 58 -7.59 5.61 -7.76
CA ALA A 58 -6.36 5.72 -6.99
C ALA A 58 -6.25 7.08 -6.27
N HIS A 59 -6.55 8.19 -6.95
CA HIS A 59 -6.56 9.51 -6.33
C HIS A 59 -7.64 9.64 -5.25
N GLY A 60 -8.83 9.09 -5.47
CA GLY A 60 -9.91 9.09 -4.49
C GLY A 60 -9.52 8.33 -3.22
N PHE A 61 -8.86 7.17 -3.36
CA PHE A 61 -8.35 6.41 -2.23
C PHE A 61 -7.30 7.20 -1.43
N LEU A 62 -6.33 7.83 -2.10
CA LEU A 62 -5.32 8.68 -1.45
C LEU A 62 -5.95 9.89 -0.75
N THR A 63 -6.97 10.49 -1.36
CA THR A 63 -7.74 11.60 -0.77
C THR A 63 -8.46 11.16 0.49
N GLY A 64 -9.15 10.02 0.46
CA GLY A 64 -9.82 9.45 1.63
C GLY A 64 -8.83 9.11 2.75
N ALA A 65 -7.69 8.49 2.41
CA ALA A 65 -6.63 8.23 3.39
C ALA A 65 -6.08 9.54 4.00
N GLY A 66 -5.89 10.57 3.18
CA GLY A 66 -5.47 11.90 3.64
C GLY A 66 -6.50 12.52 4.59
N PHE A 67 -7.79 12.42 4.26
CA PHE A 67 -8.89 12.90 5.11
C PHE A 67 -8.88 12.22 6.48
N GLU A 68 -8.80 10.89 6.52
CA GLU A 68 -8.74 10.11 7.78
C GLU A 68 -7.50 10.45 8.63
N ARG A 69 -6.37 10.81 8.00
CA ARG A 69 -5.13 11.17 8.71
C ARG A 69 -4.97 12.68 8.96
N GLY A 70 -6.06 13.46 8.92
CA GLY A 70 -6.03 14.90 9.23
C GLY A 70 -5.27 15.75 8.21
N GLY A 71 -5.25 15.34 6.94
CA GLY A 71 -4.63 16.05 5.82
C GLY A 71 -3.13 15.79 5.62
N ALA A 72 -2.45 15.17 6.59
CA ALA A 72 -0.98 15.06 6.62
C ALA A 72 -0.34 14.35 5.41
N ILE A 73 -1.08 13.47 4.72
CA ILE A 73 -0.57 12.73 3.54
C ILE A 73 -0.42 13.65 2.31
N MET A 74 -1.22 14.73 2.24
CA MET A 74 -1.34 15.57 1.05
C MET A 74 -0.90 17.03 1.31
N THR A 75 -0.45 17.37 2.53
CA THR A 75 -0.24 18.77 2.92
C THR A 75 1.07 19.38 2.45
N LYS A 76 2.05 18.61 1.96
CA LYS A 76 3.28 19.20 1.38
C LYS A 76 4.08 18.18 0.55
N ALA A 77 4.12 18.39 -0.76
CA ALA A 77 5.28 18.11 -1.63
C ALA A 77 5.69 16.68 -2.03
N SER A 78 5.17 15.56 -1.48
CA SER A 78 5.80 14.25 -1.75
C SER A 78 5.41 13.54 -3.05
N MET A 79 4.37 13.98 -3.79
CA MET A 79 4.17 13.67 -5.23
C MET A 79 3.03 14.51 -5.81
N ASP A 80 3.27 15.22 -6.92
CA ASP A 80 2.18 15.78 -7.72
C ASP A 80 1.33 14.65 -8.35
N ARG A 81 0.19 15.02 -8.94
CA ARG A 81 -0.75 14.05 -9.54
C ARG A 81 -0.05 13.09 -10.51
N ASP A 82 0.86 13.61 -11.32
CA ASP A 82 1.55 12.83 -12.34
C ASP A 82 2.62 11.93 -11.73
N GLY A 83 3.30 12.38 -10.67
CA GLY A 83 4.21 11.59 -9.86
C GLY A 83 3.51 10.39 -9.22
N VAL A 84 2.32 10.58 -8.63
CA VAL A 84 1.44 9.51 -8.11
C VAL A 84 1.22 8.44 -9.17
N LEU A 85 0.72 8.85 -10.33
CA LEU A 85 0.39 7.93 -11.40
C LEU A 85 1.64 7.22 -11.92
N LYS A 86 2.76 7.92 -12.08
CA LYS A 86 4.01 7.32 -12.52
C LYS A 86 4.51 6.26 -11.52
N TRP A 87 4.45 6.53 -10.22
CA TRP A 87 4.88 5.55 -9.23
C TRP A 87 3.99 4.30 -9.25
N LEU A 88 2.68 4.48 -9.43
CA LEU A 88 1.74 3.37 -9.55
C LEU A 88 1.97 2.58 -10.84
N ASP A 89 2.27 3.25 -11.95
CA ASP A 89 2.68 2.63 -13.21
C ASP A 89 3.90 1.71 -12.96
N ASP A 90 4.98 2.25 -12.39
CA ASP A 90 6.22 1.51 -12.10
C ASP A 90 5.98 0.32 -11.14
N TYR A 91 5.18 0.52 -10.08
CA TYR A 91 4.85 -0.53 -9.12
C TYR A 91 4.04 -1.66 -9.77
N CYS A 92 3.01 -1.31 -10.55
CA CYS A 92 2.13 -2.30 -11.16
C CYS A 92 2.81 -3.07 -12.30
N GLU A 93 3.72 -2.44 -13.05
CA GLU A 93 4.56 -3.16 -14.01
C GLU A 93 5.44 -4.21 -13.34
N ALA A 94 6.03 -3.89 -12.18
CA ALA A 94 6.86 -4.83 -11.42
C ALA A 94 6.04 -5.92 -10.69
N ASN A 95 4.77 -5.65 -10.37
CA ASN A 95 3.94 -6.50 -9.50
C ASN A 95 2.57 -6.86 -10.12
N PRO A 96 2.51 -7.49 -11.32
CA PRO A 96 1.26 -7.62 -12.08
C PRO A 96 0.17 -8.45 -11.40
N ARG A 97 0.54 -9.27 -10.40
CA ARG A 97 -0.40 -10.12 -9.63
C ARG A 97 -0.98 -9.43 -8.39
N MET A 98 -0.43 -8.29 -7.97
CA MET A 98 -0.95 -7.53 -6.83
C MET A 98 -2.24 -6.81 -7.23
N SER A 99 -3.10 -6.52 -6.25
CA SER A 99 -4.24 -5.63 -6.47
C SER A 99 -3.77 -4.18 -6.60
N ILE A 100 -4.59 -3.36 -7.25
CA ILE A 100 -4.35 -1.92 -7.37
C ILE A 100 -4.43 -1.26 -6.00
N GLU A 101 -5.34 -1.71 -5.14
CA GLU A 101 -5.40 -1.27 -3.75
C GLU A 101 -4.08 -1.50 -3.00
N ARG A 102 -3.43 -2.66 -3.18
CA ARG A 102 -2.13 -2.93 -2.55
C ARG A 102 -1.03 -2.02 -3.09
N ALA A 103 -1.08 -1.65 -4.36
CA ALA A 103 -0.17 -0.65 -4.92
C ALA A 103 -0.37 0.72 -4.23
N VAL A 104 -1.61 1.19 -4.11
CA VAL A 104 -1.90 2.47 -3.46
C VAL A 104 -1.58 2.45 -1.96
N VAL A 105 -1.79 1.33 -1.26
CA VAL A 105 -1.36 1.16 0.14
C VAL A 105 0.16 1.19 0.28
N ALA A 106 0.89 0.54 -0.64
CA ALA A 106 2.35 0.61 -0.65
C ALA A 106 2.84 2.05 -0.90
N LEU A 107 2.15 2.81 -1.77
CA LEU A 107 2.42 4.23 -1.95
C LEU A 107 2.17 5.02 -0.65
N LEU A 108 1.04 4.82 0.02
CA LEU A 108 0.76 5.46 1.30
C LEU A 108 1.82 5.14 2.37
N GLY A 109 2.36 3.93 2.37
CA GLY A 109 3.48 3.53 3.21
C GLY A 109 4.75 4.33 2.89
N ARG A 110 5.05 4.55 1.61
CA ARG A 110 6.16 5.40 1.17
C ARG A 110 5.96 6.86 1.59
N LEU A 111 4.77 7.42 1.36
CA LEU A 111 4.47 8.83 1.68
C LEU A 111 4.40 9.10 3.19
N GLY A 112 4.02 8.10 3.99
CA GLY A 112 4.04 8.19 5.46
C GLY A 112 5.34 7.69 6.11
N GLY A 113 6.30 7.23 5.31
CA GLY A 113 7.51 6.54 5.74
C GLY A 113 8.78 7.40 5.74
N GLU A 114 8.70 8.68 5.40
CA GLU A 114 9.80 9.62 5.65
C GLU A 114 9.90 9.89 7.16
N LYS A 115 10.71 9.08 7.84
CA LYS A 115 11.42 9.45 9.05
C LYS A 115 12.88 9.68 8.73
#